data_AF-A0A958SYR1-F1
#
_entry.id   AF-A0A958SYR1-F1
#
_cell.length_a   1.000
_cell.length_b   1.000
_cell.length_c   1.000
_cell.angle_alpha   90.00
_cell.angle_beta   90.00
_cell.angle_gamma   90.00
#
_symmetry.space_group_name_H-M   'P 1'
#
loop_
_entity.id
_entity.type
_entity.pdbx_description
1 polymer ?
#
loop_
_entity_poly.entity_id
_entity_poly.type
_entity_poly.pdbx_seq_one_letter_code
_entity_poly.pdbx_strand_id
1 'polypeptide(L)'
;MFKFLTTSFWDLVARFVLRNKILILIGVIVTTVLLSTQWKYIQLSYTEANLLPDHHQANLDYDRFLEIFGEEGNLVVLGVKDSSLFTVENFKAWDKLSKRLRSYPEVELVVSISDLQNLVKDEEKQKFDLEPFIKDSITTLPQLEAFEKQLFEEAPFYDGFLFNKTTKTVRTAVYLKKEIVNTSERKDFILQGLTKSVESFENQTGIKVHVSGMPYVRTLNSQNIVDEIGIFIGAALLVTSLIFFFFFRSFRATFISLVVVSIGVMWTFGIMGLLRYEITVL
;
A
#
# COMPACT_ATOMS: atom_id res chain seq x y z
N MET A 1 44.77 2.52 52.97
CA MET A 1 43.53 3.15 52.50
C MET A 1 43.51 3.21 50.97
N PHE A 2 43.61 2.07 50.26
CA PHE A 2 43.45 1.99 48.79
C PHE A 2 43.20 0.53 48.38
N LYS A 3 42.01 0.00 48.71
CA LYS A 3 41.53 -1.32 48.25
C LYS A 3 40.30 -1.19 47.34
N PHE A 4 40.09 -0.01 46.78
CA PHE A 4 38.95 0.32 45.91
C PHE A 4 39.27 0.26 44.41
N LEU A 5 40.52 0.00 44.03
CA LEU A 5 40.97 0.02 42.62
C LEU A 5 41.26 -1.37 42.02
N THR A 6 41.05 -2.48 42.76
CA THR A 6 41.35 -3.84 42.27
C THR A 6 40.12 -4.66 41.91
N THR A 7 38.91 -4.09 41.99
CA THR A 7 37.71 -4.77 41.51
C THR A 7 37.39 -4.24 40.13
N SER A 8 37.30 -5.13 39.15
CA SER A 8 36.94 -4.75 37.79
C SER A 8 35.60 -4.01 37.83
N PHE A 9 35.40 -3.03 36.95
CA PHE A 9 34.13 -2.31 36.82
C PHE A 9 32.92 -3.27 36.85
N TRP A 10 33.05 -4.41 36.16
CA TRP A 10 32.04 -5.48 36.12
C TRP A 10 31.78 -6.15 37.46
N ASP A 11 32.79 -6.35 38.31
CA ASP A 11 32.60 -6.91 39.66
C ASP A 11 31.82 -5.95 40.57
N LEU A 12 31.99 -4.65 40.39
CA LEU A 12 31.24 -3.63 41.13
C LEU A 12 29.78 -3.63 40.67
N VAL A 13 29.54 -3.61 39.37
CA VAL A 13 28.19 -3.68 38.77
C VAL A 13 27.48 -4.98 39.19
N ALA A 14 28.12 -6.13 39.05
CA ALA A 14 27.54 -7.42 39.42
C ALA A 14 27.17 -7.48 40.91
N ARG A 15 28.05 -7.00 41.81
CA ARG A 15 27.75 -6.93 43.24
C ARG A 15 26.61 -5.97 43.54
N PHE A 16 26.54 -4.82 42.87
CA PHE A 16 25.41 -3.90 43.01
C PHE A 16 24.09 -4.54 42.58
N VAL A 17 24.09 -5.25 41.45
CA VAL A 17 22.90 -5.92 40.91
C VAL A 17 22.44 -7.05 41.84
N LEU A 18 23.37 -7.91 42.28
CA LEU A 18 23.06 -9.05 43.14
C LEU A 18 22.59 -8.61 44.53
N ARG A 19 23.14 -7.51 45.08
CA ARG A 19 22.73 -6.97 46.39
C ARG A 19 21.34 -6.34 46.37
N ASN A 20 20.94 -5.74 45.24
CA ASN A 20 19.67 -5.03 45.08
C ASN A 20 18.69 -5.74 44.12
N LYS A 21 18.80 -7.07 43.98
CA LYS A 21 18.08 -7.86 42.96
C LYS A 21 16.56 -7.63 42.89
N ILE A 22 15.89 -7.49 44.05
CA ILE A 22 14.43 -7.26 44.11
C ILE A 22 14.10 -5.87 43.58
N LEU A 23 14.83 -4.84 44.01
CA LEU A 23 14.62 -3.46 43.56
C LEU A 23 14.84 -3.33 42.05
N ILE A 24 15.86 -3.99 41.51
CA ILE A 24 16.15 -3.97 40.07
C ILE A 24 15.06 -4.68 39.28
N LEU A 25 14.59 -5.84 39.72
CA LEU A 25 13.49 -6.55 39.06
C LEU A 25 12.21 -5.70 39.06
N ILE A 26 11.90 -5.04 40.17
CA ILE A 26 10.77 -4.09 40.24
C ILE A 26 11.00 -2.95 39.23
N GLY A 27 12.20 -2.37 39.19
CA GLY A 27 12.55 -1.32 38.23
C GLY A 27 12.35 -1.75 36.78
N VAL A 28 12.80 -2.96 36.41
CA VAL A 28 12.59 -3.51 35.06
C VAL A 28 11.11 -3.67 34.76
N ILE A 29 10.31 -4.21 35.69
CA ILE A 29 8.87 -4.38 35.50
C ILE A 29 8.19 -3.02 35.32
N VAL A 30 8.50 -2.04 36.19
CA VAL A 30 7.95 -0.69 36.11
C VAL A 30 8.30 -0.03 34.79
N THR A 31 9.56 -0.05 34.37
CA THR A 31 9.99 0.51 33.08
C THR A 31 9.29 -0.19 31.91
N THR A 32 9.15 -1.51 31.96
CA THR A 32 8.45 -2.28 30.92
C THR A 32 6.99 -1.88 30.82
N VAL A 33 6.31 -1.72 31.95
CA VAL A 33 4.91 -1.26 31.98
C VAL A 33 4.79 0.18 31.51
N LEU A 34 5.69 1.08 31.91
CA LEU A 34 5.67 2.47 31.45
C LEU A 34 5.87 2.56 29.93
N LEU A 35 6.85 1.83 29.38
CA LEU A 35 7.11 1.79 27.95
C LEU A 35 5.98 1.13 27.17
N SER A 36 5.30 0.11 27.73
CA SER A 36 4.17 -0.52 27.04
C SER A 36 2.97 0.42 26.90
N THR A 37 2.80 1.41 27.79
CA THR A 37 1.75 2.45 27.60
C THR A 37 1.95 3.32 26.36
N GLN A 38 3.18 3.35 25.80
CA GLN A 38 3.51 4.13 24.62
C GLN A 38 3.26 3.38 23.31
N TRP A 39 2.95 2.07 23.36
CA TRP A 39 2.72 1.27 22.15
C TRP A 39 1.55 1.76 21.29
N LYS A 40 0.55 2.40 21.91
CA LYS A 40 -0.58 3.02 21.19
C LYS A 40 -0.19 4.16 20.24
N TYR A 41 1.04 4.64 20.34
CA TYR A 41 1.58 5.73 19.52
C TYR A 41 2.49 5.24 18.39
N ILE A 42 2.67 3.92 18.27
CA ILE A 42 3.37 3.32 17.14
C ILE A 42 2.53 3.56 15.89
N GLN A 43 3.15 4.13 14.87
CA GLN A 43 2.53 4.40 13.57
C GLN A 43 3.26 3.60 12.50
N LEU A 44 2.53 3.11 11.51
CA LEU A 44 3.12 2.51 10.31
C LEU A 44 3.21 3.60 9.25
N SER A 45 4.35 3.67 8.59
CA SER A 45 4.49 4.57 7.46
C SER A 45 3.76 4.01 6.24
N TYR A 46 2.95 4.85 5.59
CA TYR A 46 2.20 4.50 4.37
C TYR A 46 2.82 5.07 3.08
N THR A 47 3.93 5.79 3.23
CA THR A 47 4.78 6.29 2.16
C THR A 47 5.75 5.20 1.70
N GLU A 48 6.26 5.37 0.49
CA GLU A 48 7.35 4.54 0.00
C GLU A 48 8.65 4.98 0.70
N ALA A 49 9.43 4.02 1.18
CA ALA A 49 10.65 4.33 1.90
C ALA A 49 11.69 4.94 0.94
N ASN A 50 12.20 6.12 1.28
CA ASN A 50 13.29 6.72 0.52
C ASN A 50 14.59 5.97 0.80
N LEU A 51 15.20 5.40 -0.24
CA LEU A 51 16.45 4.66 -0.14
C LEU A 51 17.69 5.57 -0.18
N LEU A 52 17.50 6.85 -0.50
CA LEU A 52 18.57 7.83 -0.64
C LEU A 52 18.54 8.84 0.52
N PRO A 53 19.70 9.35 0.97
CA PRO A 53 19.76 10.40 1.98
C PRO A 53 18.96 11.64 1.55
N ASP A 54 18.30 12.32 2.49
CA ASP A 54 17.42 13.46 2.21
C ASP A 54 18.06 14.55 1.34
N HIS A 55 19.37 14.81 1.53
CA HIS A 55 20.12 15.81 0.77
C HIS A 55 20.74 15.30 -0.54
N HIS A 56 20.38 14.11 -1.00
CA HIS A 56 20.84 13.57 -2.27
C HIS A 56 20.22 14.36 -3.44
N GLN A 57 21.00 14.64 -4.50
CA GLN A 57 20.55 15.47 -5.63
C GLN A 57 19.23 14.97 -6.26
N ALA A 58 19.06 13.65 -6.38
CA ALA A 58 17.84 13.04 -6.90
C ALA A 58 16.58 13.38 -6.08
N ASN A 59 16.70 13.51 -4.75
CA ASN A 59 15.59 13.91 -3.90
C ASN A 59 15.24 15.37 -4.14
N LEU A 60 16.24 16.25 -4.21
CA LEU A 60 16.04 17.67 -4.52
C LEU A 60 15.42 17.89 -5.91
N ASP A 61 15.79 17.08 -6.90
CA ASP A 61 15.21 17.10 -8.24
C ASP A 61 13.75 16.65 -8.23
N TYR A 62 13.45 15.60 -7.46
CA TYR A 62 12.09 15.08 -7.30
C TYR A 62 11.18 16.05 -6.54
N ASP A 63 11.67 16.67 -5.46
CA ASP A 63 10.92 17.68 -4.70
C ASP A 63 10.55 18.87 -5.58
N ARG A 64 11.50 19.36 -6.41
CA ARG A 64 11.21 20.41 -7.40
C ARG A 64 10.20 19.99 -8.45
N PHE A 65 10.24 18.73 -8.88
CA PHE A 65 9.24 18.19 -9.79
C PHE A 65 7.85 18.23 -9.14
N LEU A 66 7.72 17.77 -7.89
CA LEU A 66 6.46 17.77 -7.15
C LEU A 66 5.93 19.19 -6.90
N GLU A 67 6.79 20.18 -6.70
CA GLU A 67 6.36 21.58 -6.57
C GLU A 67 5.70 22.12 -7.85
N ILE A 68 6.18 21.69 -9.03
CA ILE A 68 5.69 22.18 -10.34
C ILE A 68 4.46 21.38 -10.81
N PHE A 69 4.48 20.06 -10.69
CA PHE A 69 3.49 19.16 -11.29
C PHE A 69 2.53 18.55 -10.24
N GLY A 70 2.87 18.65 -8.95
CA GLY A 70 2.14 18.06 -7.83
C GLY A 70 2.40 16.56 -7.64
N GLU A 71 1.65 15.96 -6.72
CA GLU A 71 1.77 14.53 -6.36
C GLU A 71 1.68 13.61 -7.58
N GLU A 72 2.67 12.73 -7.72
CA GLU A 72 2.67 11.62 -8.67
C GLU A 72 2.21 10.32 -8.01
N GLY A 73 1.81 9.34 -8.82
CA GLY A 73 1.51 8.00 -8.31
C GLY A 73 0.13 7.87 -7.65
N ASN A 74 -0.82 8.72 -8.01
CA ASN A 74 -2.24 8.60 -7.64
C ASN A 74 -3.06 7.77 -8.65
N LEU A 75 -2.43 7.24 -9.71
CA LEU A 75 -3.09 6.48 -10.77
C LEU A 75 -3.19 4.99 -10.43
N VAL A 76 -4.40 4.47 -10.53
CA VAL A 76 -4.72 3.04 -10.59
C VAL A 76 -5.18 2.70 -12.00
N VAL A 77 -4.71 1.58 -12.54
CA VAL A 77 -5.09 1.11 -13.88
C VAL A 77 -5.78 -0.25 -13.75
N LEU A 78 -6.99 -0.34 -14.29
CA LEU A 78 -7.71 -1.59 -14.50
C LEU A 78 -7.53 -2.02 -15.94
N GLY A 79 -7.21 -3.29 -16.18
CA GLY A 79 -6.99 -3.84 -17.51
C GLY A 79 -7.74 -5.15 -17.71
N VAL A 80 -8.39 -5.28 -18.86
CA VAL A 80 -9.11 -6.50 -19.28
C VAL A 80 -8.57 -6.92 -20.65
N LYS A 81 -8.20 -8.20 -20.76
CA LYS A 81 -7.79 -8.82 -22.02
C LYS A 81 -8.72 -10.00 -22.30
N ASP A 82 -9.97 -9.68 -22.63
CA ASP A 82 -11.02 -10.66 -22.91
C ASP A 82 -11.99 -10.09 -23.95
N SER A 83 -12.24 -10.81 -25.03
CA SER A 83 -13.16 -10.38 -26.09
C SER A 83 -14.62 -10.41 -25.65
N SER A 84 -14.98 -11.21 -24.64
CA SER A 84 -16.33 -11.26 -24.07
C SER A 84 -16.75 -9.96 -23.38
N LEU A 85 -15.80 -9.03 -23.15
CA LEU A 85 -16.09 -7.66 -22.72
C LEU A 85 -17.01 -6.93 -23.72
N PHE A 86 -16.88 -7.22 -25.02
CA PHE A 86 -17.71 -6.66 -26.08
C PHE A 86 -19.01 -7.45 -26.28
N THR A 87 -19.66 -7.82 -25.19
CA THR A 87 -21.08 -8.19 -25.16
C THR A 87 -21.88 -7.09 -24.48
N VAL A 88 -23.14 -6.89 -24.87
CA VAL A 88 -23.96 -5.80 -24.33
C VAL A 88 -24.05 -5.84 -22.80
N GLU A 89 -24.14 -7.04 -22.22
CA GLU A 89 -24.20 -7.23 -20.78
C GLU A 89 -22.88 -6.89 -20.08
N ASN A 90 -21.76 -7.46 -20.55
CA ASN A 90 -20.46 -7.24 -19.92
C ASN A 90 -19.95 -5.81 -20.11
N PHE A 91 -20.21 -5.21 -21.28
CA PHE A 91 -19.89 -3.81 -21.55
C PHE A 91 -20.65 -2.87 -20.59
N LYS A 92 -21.96 -3.11 -20.38
CA LYS A 92 -22.75 -2.37 -19.39
C LYS A 92 -22.24 -2.58 -17.97
N ALA A 93 -21.82 -3.79 -17.63
CA ALA A 93 -21.22 -4.07 -16.32
C ALA A 93 -19.89 -3.30 -16.13
N TRP A 94 -19.08 -3.18 -17.18
CA TRP A 94 -17.82 -2.42 -17.16
C TRP A 94 -18.04 -0.90 -17.03
N ASP A 95 -19.01 -0.35 -17.77
CA ASP A 95 -19.43 1.05 -17.64
C ASP A 95 -19.98 1.33 -16.23
N LYS A 96 -20.79 0.41 -15.69
CA LYS A 96 -21.31 0.50 -14.31
C LYS A 96 -20.18 0.46 -13.28
N LEU A 97 -19.16 -0.38 -13.46
CA LEU A 97 -17.97 -0.40 -12.60
C LEU A 97 -17.27 0.97 -12.63
N SER A 98 -17.02 1.51 -13.81
CA SER A 98 -16.37 2.81 -13.99
C SER A 98 -17.15 3.95 -13.31
N LYS A 99 -18.47 3.99 -13.48
CA LYS A 99 -19.37 4.97 -12.82
C LYS A 99 -19.41 4.81 -11.31
N ARG A 100 -19.42 3.57 -10.81
CA ARG A 100 -19.34 3.29 -9.37
C ARG A 100 -18.01 3.80 -8.80
N LEU A 101 -16.89 3.53 -9.47
CA LEU A 101 -15.59 4.01 -9.05
C LEU A 101 -15.53 5.55 -9.01
N ARG A 102 -16.13 6.22 -10.00
CA ARG A 102 -16.23 7.68 -10.04
C ARG A 102 -17.05 8.28 -8.88
N SER A 103 -17.97 7.51 -8.29
CA SER A 103 -18.84 8.00 -7.21
C SER A 103 -18.16 8.04 -5.83
N TYR A 104 -17.01 7.39 -5.67
CA TYR A 104 -16.29 7.39 -4.40
C TYR A 104 -15.63 8.76 -4.14
N PRO A 105 -15.73 9.30 -2.91
CA PRO A 105 -15.14 10.60 -2.57
C PRO A 105 -13.61 10.62 -2.68
N GLU A 106 -12.96 9.46 -2.63
CA GLU A 106 -11.52 9.25 -2.75
C GLU A 106 -11.00 9.42 -4.19
N VAL A 107 -11.89 9.28 -5.18
CA VAL A 107 -11.56 9.30 -6.60
C VAL A 107 -11.74 10.71 -7.16
N GLU A 108 -10.71 11.21 -7.84
CA GLU A 108 -10.72 12.50 -8.51
C GLU A 108 -11.28 12.39 -9.93
N LEU A 109 -10.82 11.37 -10.68
CA LEU A 109 -11.21 11.18 -12.07
C LEU A 109 -11.17 9.70 -12.44
N VAL A 110 -12.18 9.25 -13.19
CA VAL A 110 -12.13 7.98 -13.92
C VAL A 110 -12.09 8.28 -15.41
N VAL A 111 -11.20 7.61 -16.13
CA VAL A 111 -11.11 7.67 -17.59
C VAL A 111 -11.33 6.26 -18.11
N SER A 112 -12.53 6.01 -18.64
CA SER A 112 -12.94 4.72 -19.19
C SER A 112 -13.13 4.82 -20.70
N ILE A 113 -13.20 3.67 -21.40
CA ILE A 113 -13.53 3.65 -22.82
C ILE A 113 -14.95 4.18 -23.12
N SER A 114 -15.82 4.19 -22.11
CA SER A 114 -17.18 4.70 -22.24
C SER A 114 -17.26 6.23 -22.21
N ASP A 115 -16.21 6.89 -21.72
CA ASP A 115 -16.11 8.35 -21.59
C ASP A 115 -15.31 9.00 -22.75
N LEU A 116 -14.95 8.23 -23.77
CA LEU A 116 -14.11 8.71 -24.87
C LEU A 116 -14.80 9.79 -25.70
N GLN A 117 -14.01 10.77 -26.15
CA GLN A 117 -14.47 11.89 -26.95
C GLN A 117 -13.73 11.93 -28.29
N ASN A 118 -14.47 12.22 -29.36
CA ASN A 118 -13.96 12.53 -30.68
C ASN A 118 -13.67 14.02 -30.79
N LEU A 119 -12.56 14.35 -31.42
CA LEU A 119 -12.23 15.71 -31.84
C LEU A 119 -12.84 15.94 -33.22
N VAL A 120 -13.94 16.69 -33.26
CA VAL A 120 -14.61 17.09 -34.50
C VAL A 120 -14.18 18.51 -34.85
N LYS A 121 -13.70 18.72 -36.07
CA LYS A 121 -13.31 20.05 -36.55
C LYS A 121 -14.57 20.88 -36.87
N ASP A 122 -14.75 21.99 -36.17
CA ASP A 122 -15.72 23.03 -36.53
C ASP A 122 -15.01 24.04 -37.45
N GLU A 123 -15.26 23.93 -38.76
CA GLU A 123 -14.62 24.79 -39.77
C GLU A 123 -15.14 26.22 -39.74
N GLU A 124 -16.38 26.44 -39.28
CA GLU A 124 -16.97 27.79 -39.20
C GLU A 124 -16.36 28.57 -38.04
N LYS A 125 -16.21 27.93 -36.88
CA LYS A 125 -15.63 28.56 -35.67
C LYS A 125 -14.12 28.36 -35.57
N GLN A 126 -13.49 27.69 -36.53
CA GLN A 126 -12.06 27.38 -36.57
C GLN A 126 -11.54 26.75 -35.27
N LYS A 127 -12.29 25.81 -34.70
CA LYS A 127 -11.94 25.13 -33.44
C LYS A 127 -12.21 23.63 -33.53
N PHE A 128 -11.78 22.90 -32.52
CA PHE A 128 -12.17 21.52 -32.33
C PHE A 128 -13.24 21.44 -31.24
N ASP A 129 -14.33 20.76 -31.55
CA ASP A 129 -15.38 20.41 -30.61
C ASP A 129 -15.21 18.95 -30.18
N LEU A 130 -15.61 18.68 -28.94
CA LEU A 130 -15.53 17.36 -28.33
C LEU A 130 -16.91 16.71 -28.39
N GLU A 131 -17.05 15.66 -29.20
CA GLU A 131 -18.27 14.85 -29.26
C GLU A 131 -18.05 13.50 -28.58
N PRO A 132 -18.92 13.05 -27.67
CA PRO A 132 -18.76 11.74 -27.04
C PRO A 132 -18.89 10.61 -28.08
N PHE A 133 -18.05 9.58 -27.97
CA PHE A 133 -18.17 8.35 -28.77
C PHE A 133 -19.53 7.68 -28.55
N ILE A 134 -19.98 7.71 -27.31
CA ILE A 134 -21.24 7.13 -26.85
C ILE A 134 -22.20 8.29 -26.51
N LYS A 135 -23.12 8.62 -27.41
CA LYS A 135 -24.13 9.69 -27.20
C LYS A 135 -25.23 9.27 -26.23
N ASP A 136 -25.66 8.01 -26.31
CA ASP A 136 -26.63 7.35 -25.44
C ASP A 136 -26.06 6.01 -24.95
N SER A 137 -26.67 5.38 -23.94
CA SER A 137 -26.25 4.05 -23.51
C SER A 137 -26.32 3.01 -24.65
N ILE A 138 -25.26 2.22 -24.83
CA ILE A 138 -25.25 1.10 -25.78
C ILE A 138 -26.23 0.02 -25.30
N THR A 139 -27.29 -0.22 -26.08
CA THR A 139 -28.36 -1.17 -25.71
C THR A 139 -28.48 -2.36 -26.66
N THR A 140 -27.93 -2.27 -27.87
CA THR A 140 -28.02 -3.31 -28.89
C THR A 140 -26.65 -3.77 -29.38
N LEU A 141 -26.58 -4.99 -29.90
CA LEU A 141 -25.34 -5.55 -30.43
C LEU A 141 -24.77 -4.74 -31.62
N PRO A 142 -25.57 -4.27 -32.59
CA PRO A 142 -25.03 -3.47 -33.70
C PRO A 142 -24.41 -2.14 -33.26
N GLN A 143 -24.95 -1.51 -32.21
CA GLN A 143 -24.35 -0.30 -31.62
C GLN A 143 -22.99 -0.61 -30.99
N LEU A 144 -22.87 -1.76 -30.31
CA LEU A 144 -21.63 -2.19 -29.68
C LEU A 144 -20.56 -2.56 -30.71
N GLU A 145 -20.93 -3.27 -31.77
CA GLU A 145 -20.02 -3.62 -32.87
C GLU A 145 -19.52 -2.37 -33.60
N ALA A 146 -20.40 -1.39 -33.85
CA ALA A 146 -20.00 -0.10 -34.41
C ALA A 146 -19.02 0.64 -33.49
N PHE A 147 -19.28 0.65 -32.18
CA PHE A 147 -18.38 1.23 -31.20
C PHE A 147 -17.04 0.50 -31.10
N GLU A 148 -17.03 -0.84 -31.10
CA GLU A 148 -15.80 -1.63 -31.10
C GLU A 148 -14.94 -1.30 -32.32
N LYS A 149 -15.56 -1.22 -33.50
CA LYS A 149 -14.88 -0.85 -34.74
C LYS A 149 -14.31 0.57 -34.64
N GLN A 150 -15.11 1.53 -34.21
CA GLN A 150 -14.67 2.92 -34.04
C GLN A 150 -13.50 3.03 -33.05
N LEU A 151 -13.58 2.29 -31.94
CA LEU A 151 -12.54 2.25 -30.91
C LEU A 151 -11.22 1.71 -31.50
N PHE A 152 -11.22 0.52 -32.10
CA PHE A 152 -9.97 -0.11 -32.53
C PHE A 152 -9.44 0.37 -33.88
N GLU A 153 -10.29 0.82 -34.79
CA GLU A 153 -9.86 1.22 -36.15
C GLU A 153 -9.68 2.73 -36.25
N GLU A 154 -10.62 3.51 -35.74
CA GLU A 154 -10.77 4.94 -36.04
C GLU A 154 -10.21 5.87 -34.96
N ALA A 155 -9.79 5.34 -33.80
CA ALA A 155 -9.34 6.12 -32.65
C ALA A 155 -7.83 5.95 -32.34
N PRO A 156 -6.89 6.27 -33.25
CA PRO A 156 -5.46 6.05 -33.04
C PRO A 156 -4.88 6.83 -31.85
N PHE A 157 -5.50 7.94 -31.45
CA PHE A 157 -5.05 8.77 -30.33
C PHE A 157 -5.09 8.05 -28.97
N TYR A 158 -6.02 7.11 -28.79
CA TYR A 158 -6.22 6.39 -27.53
C TYR A 158 -5.52 5.02 -27.50
N ASP A 159 -4.92 4.60 -28.62
CA ASP A 159 -4.18 3.34 -28.73
C ASP A 159 -2.89 3.38 -27.90
N GLY A 160 -2.61 2.29 -27.19
CA GLY A 160 -1.54 2.21 -26.21
C GLY A 160 -1.86 2.85 -24.85
N PHE A 161 -2.85 3.74 -24.78
CA PHE A 161 -3.27 4.42 -23.55
C PHE A 161 -4.46 3.72 -22.89
N LEU A 162 -5.65 3.77 -23.49
CA LEU A 162 -6.89 3.19 -22.94
C LEU A 162 -7.27 1.85 -23.57
N PHE A 163 -6.72 1.54 -24.74
CA PHE A 163 -6.83 0.21 -25.31
C PHE A 163 -5.58 -0.15 -26.10
N ASN A 164 -5.48 -1.38 -26.54
CA ASN A 164 -4.43 -1.83 -27.45
C ASN A 164 -5.05 -2.54 -28.65
N LYS A 165 -4.81 -2.03 -29.86
CA LYS A 165 -5.37 -2.61 -31.11
C LYS A 165 -4.95 -4.05 -31.34
N THR A 166 -3.69 -4.37 -31.08
CA THR A 166 -3.10 -5.69 -31.36
C THR A 166 -3.58 -6.74 -30.38
N THR A 167 -3.60 -6.44 -29.08
CA THR A 167 -3.97 -7.39 -28.03
C THR A 167 -5.44 -7.33 -27.65
N LYS A 168 -6.21 -6.41 -28.25
CA LYS A 168 -7.60 -6.06 -27.90
C LYS A 168 -7.81 -5.88 -26.39
N THR A 169 -6.81 -5.33 -25.71
CA THR A 169 -6.87 -5.07 -24.27
C THR A 169 -7.55 -3.74 -24.04
N VAL A 170 -8.47 -3.68 -23.09
CA VAL A 170 -9.14 -2.46 -22.65
C VAL A 170 -8.62 -2.06 -21.29
N ARG A 171 -8.45 -0.76 -21.05
CA ARG A 171 -8.00 -0.19 -19.79
C ARG A 171 -8.96 0.87 -19.28
N THR A 172 -8.97 1.06 -17.97
CA THR A 172 -9.64 2.17 -17.30
C THR A 172 -8.68 2.75 -16.28
N ALA A 173 -8.43 4.05 -16.38
CA ALA A 173 -7.57 4.79 -15.47
C ALA A 173 -8.43 5.42 -14.37
N VAL A 174 -8.01 5.25 -13.12
CA VAL A 174 -8.67 5.79 -11.93
C VAL A 174 -7.65 6.62 -11.19
N TYR A 175 -7.82 7.94 -11.21
CA TYR A 175 -6.99 8.89 -10.48
C TYR A 175 -7.60 9.11 -9.10
N LEU A 176 -6.81 8.85 -8.06
CA LEU A 176 -7.15 9.18 -6.69
C LEU A 176 -6.84 10.65 -6.40
N LYS A 177 -7.55 11.24 -5.43
CA LYS A 177 -7.19 12.57 -4.94
C LYS A 177 -5.76 12.55 -4.36
N LYS A 178 -4.97 13.55 -4.70
CA LYS A 178 -3.56 13.65 -4.26
C LYS A 178 -3.41 13.57 -2.74
N GLU A 179 -4.33 14.21 -2.01
CA GLU A 179 -4.33 14.28 -0.54
C GLU A 179 -4.40 12.92 0.16
N ILE A 180 -5.03 11.92 -0.47
CA ILE A 180 -5.21 10.61 0.16
C ILE A 180 -4.06 9.65 -0.12
N VAL A 181 -3.19 9.93 -1.10
CA VAL A 181 -2.21 8.98 -1.65
C VAL A 181 -1.26 8.43 -0.59
N ASN A 182 -0.88 9.22 0.42
CA ASN A 182 0.05 8.78 1.46
C ASN A 182 -0.63 8.55 2.82
N THR A 183 -1.95 8.40 2.84
CA THR A 183 -2.75 8.23 4.07
C THR A 183 -3.29 6.81 4.20
N SER A 184 -3.83 6.49 5.38
CA SER A 184 -4.58 5.25 5.60
C SER A 184 -5.88 5.19 4.79
N GLU A 185 -6.47 6.32 4.41
CA GLU A 185 -7.70 6.36 3.61
C GLU A 185 -7.51 5.70 2.24
N ARG A 186 -6.33 5.88 1.60
CA ARG A 186 -5.97 5.13 0.38
C ARG A 186 -6.09 3.63 0.62
N LYS A 187 -5.52 3.12 1.72
CA LYS A 187 -5.52 1.69 2.02
C LYS A 187 -6.95 1.17 2.09
N ASP A 188 -7.81 1.87 2.83
CA ASP A 188 -9.20 1.46 3.04
C ASP A 188 -9.98 1.48 1.72
N PHE A 189 -9.83 2.55 0.92
CA PHE A 189 -10.45 2.63 -0.40
C PHE A 189 -9.98 1.50 -1.32
N ILE A 190 -8.67 1.22 -1.39
CA ILE A 190 -8.14 0.18 -2.26
C ILE A 190 -8.69 -1.20 -1.86
N LEU A 191 -8.63 -1.55 -0.58
CA LEU A 191 -9.04 -2.87 -0.10
C LEU A 191 -10.56 -3.07 -0.11
N GLN A 192 -11.33 -2.06 0.30
CA GLN A 192 -12.78 -2.20 0.50
C GLN A 192 -13.60 -1.60 -0.65
N GLY A 193 -13.15 -0.51 -1.26
CA GLY A 193 -13.85 0.17 -2.35
C GLY A 193 -13.51 -0.43 -3.71
N LEU A 194 -12.24 -0.33 -4.11
CA LEU A 194 -11.75 -0.75 -5.42
C LEU A 194 -11.80 -2.27 -5.58
N THR A 195 -11.07 -3.03 -4.74
CA THR A 195 -10.95 -4.49 -4.88
C THR A 195 -12.31 -5.19 -4.83
N LYS A 196 -13.21 -4.79 -3.91
CA LYS A 196 -14.57 -5.37 -3.85
C LYS A 196 -15.42 -5.03 -5.07
N SER A 197 -15.27 -3.82 -5.63
CA SER A 197 -16.00 -3.44 -6.85
C SER A 197 -15.51 -4.24 -8.05
N VAL A 198 -14.19 -4.49 -8.13
CA VAL A 198 -13.58 -5.35 -9.15
C VAL A 198 -14.03 -6.80 -8.98
N GLU A 199 -13.91 -7.39 -7.78
CA GLU A 199 -14.38 -8.76 -7.48
C GLU A 199 -15.87 -8.95 -7.84
N SER A 200 -16.72 -7.95 -7.56
CA SER A 200 -18.13 -8.00 -7.93
C SER A 200 -18.33 -8.06 -9.45
N PHE A 201 -17.52 -7.36 -10.23
CA PHE A 201 -17.55 -7.42 -11.69
C PHE A 201 -17.04 -8.76 -12.21
N GLU A 202 -15.92 -9.26 -11.67
CA GLU A 202 -15.36 -10.56 -12.04
C GLU A 202 -16.35 -11.70 -11.75
N ASN A 203 -16.99 -11.68 -10.57
CA ASN A 203 -18.00 -12.69 -10.19
C ASN A 203 -19.27 -12.63 -11.06
N GLN A 204 -19.65 -11.44 -11.54
CA GLN A 204 -20.84 -11.28 -12.39
C GLN A 204 -20.57 -11.75 -13.83
N THR A 205 -19.40 -11.42 -14.38
CA THR A 205 -19.11 -11.56 -15.82
C THR A 205 -18.24 -12.78 -16.14
N GLY A 206 -17.53 -13.33 -15.15
CA GLY A 206 -16.49 -14.33 -15.34
C GLY A 206 -15.20 -13.78 -15.96
N ILE A 207 -15.13 -12.47 -16.25
CA ILE A 207 -13.97 -11.82 -16.86
C ILE A 207 -12.96 -11.48 -15.77
N LYS A 208 -11.71 -11.90 -15.96
CA LYS A 208 -10.62 -11.53 -15.06
C LYS A 208 -10.11 -10.11 -15.34
N VAL A 209 -10.03 -9.30 -14.30
CA VAL A 209 -9.52 -7.93 -14.32
C VAL A 209 -8.13 -7.91 -13.69
N HIS A 210 -7.19 -7.28 -14.39
CA HIS A 210 -5.86 -7.01 -13.87
C HIS A 210 -5.79 -5.59 -13.34
N VAL A 211 -5.50 -5.45 -12.04
CA VAL A 211 -5.37 -4.16 -11.37
C VAL A 211 -3.89 -3.84 -11.15
N SER A 212 -3.48 -2.60 -11.45
CA SER A 212 -2.13 -2.10 -11.23
C SER A 212 -2.16 -0.61 -10.86
N GLY A 213 -0.99 -0.02 -10.67
CA GLY A 213 -0.80 1.38 -10.28
C GLY A 213 -0.26 1.53 -8.87
N MET A 214 0.46 2.62 -8.62
CA MET A 214 1.20 2.83 -7.37
C MET A 214 0.32 2.77 -6.11
N PRO A 215 -0.90 3.36 -6.08
CA PRO A 215 -1.74 3.27 -4.87
C PRO A 215 -2.14 1.83 -4.52
N TYR A 216 -2.42 1.02 -5.55
CA TYR A 216 -2.80 -0.37 -5.40
C TYR A 216 -1.62 -1.23 -4.95
N VAL A 217 -0.47 -1.12 -5.64
CA VAL A 217 0.74 -1.88 -5.34
C VAL A 217 1.26 -1.56 -3.94
N ARG A 218 1.35 -0.27 -3.57
CA ARG A 218 1.78 0.16 -2.23
C ARG A 218 0.86 -0.38 -1.14
N THR A 219 -0.45 -0.37 -1.38
CA THR A 219 -1.43 -0.90 -0.43
C THR A 219 -1.28 -2.40 -0.23
N LEU A 220 -1.19 -3.18 -1.33
CA LEU A 220 -1.00 -4.62 -1.23
C LEU A 220 0.32 -5.00 -0.58
N ASN A 221 1.42 -4.29 -0.91
CA ASN A 221 2.71 -4.54 -0.29
C ASN A 221 2.67 -4.29 1.23
N SER A 222 2.10 -3.15 1.64
CA SER A 222 1.92 -2.83 3.07
C SER A 222 1.02 -3.84 3.77
N GLN A 223 -0.06 -4.28 3.13
CA GLN A 223 -0.99 -5.27 3.69
C GLN A 223 -0.32 -6.64 3.87
N ASN A 224 0.43 -7.13 2.87
CA ASN A 224 1.15 -8.40 2.95
C ASN A 224 2.15 -8.40 4.13
N ILE A 225 2.89 -7.30 4.32
CA ILE A 225 3.83 -7.18 5.44
C ILE A 225 3.09 -7.26 6.77
N VAL A 226 1.96 -6.56 6.91
CA VAL A 226 1.15 -6.57 8.14
C VAL A 226 0.57 -7.97 8.41
N ASP A 227 0.11 -8.67 7.37
CA ASP A 227 -0.46 -10.01 7.53
C ASP A 227 0.62 -11.06 7.89
N GLU A 228 1.85 -10.88 7.41
CA GLU A 228 2.95 -11.82 7.64
C GLU A 228 3.76 -11.54 8.92
N ILE A 229 3.77 -10.30 9.43
CA ILE A 229 4.64 -9.89 10.55
C ILE A 229 4.44 -10.76 11.81
N GLY A 230 3.20 -11.17 12.09
CA GLY A 230 2.87 -12.00 13.24
C GLY A 230 3.45 -13.42 13.11
N ILE A 231 3.37 -14.00 11.91
CA ILE A 231 3.94 -15.31 11.60
C ILE A 231 5.47 -15.23 11.70
N PHE A 232 6.06 -14.18 11.17
CA PHE A 232 7.51 -13.96 11.21
C PHE A 232 8.03 -13.84 12.65
N ILE A 233 7.39 -13.02 13.49
CA ILE A 233 7.75 -12.87 14.91
C ILE A 233 7.61 -14.21 15.65
N GLY A 234 6.51 -14.94 15.43
CA GLY A 234 6.29 -16.24 16.05
C GLY A 234 7.34 -17.28 15.64
N ALA A 235 7.66 -17.35 14.35
CA ALA A 235 8.68 -18.25 13.82
C ALA A 235 10.08 -17.90 14.35
N ALA A 236 10.45 -16.60 14.38
CA ALA A 236 11.73 -16.14 14.92
C ALA A 236 11.88 -16.47 16.41
N LEU A 237 10.82 -16.28 17.20
CA LEU A 237 10.80 -16.67 18.62
C LEU A 237 10.92 -18.18 18.79
N LEU A 238 10.25 -18.98 17.96
CA LEU A 238 10.36 -20.44 17.99
C LEU A 238 11.78 -20.90 17.69
N VAL A 239 12.39 -20.39 16.62
CA VAL A 239 13.77 -20.75 16.24
C VAL A 239 14.76 -20.33 17.33
N THR A 240 14.62 -19.11 17.86
CA THR A 240 15.49 -18.61 18.94
C THR A 240 15.32 -19.43 20.22
N SER A 241 14.09 -19.79 20.57
CA SER A 241 13.77 -20.68 21.68
C SER A 241 14.45 -22.04 21.52
N LEU A 242 14.39 -22.64 20.33
CA LEU A 242 15.06 -23.91 20.03
C LEU A 242 16.58 -23.80 20.19
N ILE A 243 17.19 -22.74 19.65
CA ILE A 243 18.64 -22.50 19.77
C ILE A 243 19.05 -22.40 21.24
N PHE A 244 18.35 -21.60 22.04
CA PHE A 244 18.62 -21.47 23.47
C PHE A 244 18.38 -22.78 24.24
N PHE A 245 17.36 -23.54 23.87
CA PHE A 245 17.11 -24.84 24.46
C PHE A 245 18.25 -25.81 24.21
N PHE A 246 18.76 -25.91 22.98
CA PHE A 246 19.90 -26.78 22.67
C PHE A 246 21.20 -26.32 23.32
N PHE A 247 21.40 -25.01 23.44
CA PHE A 247 22.60 -24.43 24.07
C PHE A 247 22.63 -24.67 25.58
N PHE A 248 21.54 -24.36 26.29
CA PHE A 248 21.49 -24.51 27.74
C PHE A 248 21.10 -25.92 28.20
N ARG A 249 20.48 -26.72 27.32
CA ARG A 249 19.87 -28.03 27.63
C ARG A 249 18.94 -27.98 28.85
N SER A 250 18.32 -26.83 29.09
CA SER A 250 17.54 -26.55 30.29
C SER A 250 16.35 -25.66 29.95
N PHE A 251 15.15 -26.17 30.21
CA PHE A 251 13.90 -25.44 29.99
C PHE A 251 13.83 -24.15 30.82
N ARG A 252 14.31 -24.20 32.07
CA ARG A 252 14.32 -23.03 32.98
C ARG A 252 15.22 -21.91 32.44
N ALA A 253 16.44 -22.25 32.02
CA ALA A 253 17.37 -21.27 31.48
C ALA A 253 16.86 -20.67 30.16
N THR A 254 16.28 -21.51 29.30
CA THR A 254 15.68 -21.08 28.02
C THR A 254 14.54 -20.08 28.25
N PHE A 255 13.62 -20.40 29.17
CA PHE A 255 12.49 -19.53 29.46
C PHE A 255 12.92 -18.17 30.03
N ILE A 256 13.88 -18.16 30.96
CA ILE A 256 14.42 -16.91 31.52
C ILE A 256 15.04 -16.05 30.41
N SER A 257 15.83 -16.65 29.51
CA SER A 257 16.44 -15.95 28.38
C SER A 257 15.41 -15.38 27.41
N LEU A 258 14.34 -16.13 27.11
CA LEU A 258 13.25 -15.64 26.26
C LEU A 258 12.54 -14.44 26.87
N VAL A 259 12.26 -14.46 28.17
CA VAL A 259 11.66 -13.30 28.87
C VAL A 259 12.53 -12.06 28.74
N VAL A 260 13.85 -12.21 28.90
CA VAL A 260 14.79 -11.09 28.75
C VAL A 260 14.78 -10.53 27.33
N VAL A 261 14.77 -11.39 26.31
CA VAL A 261 14.68 -10.97 24.89
C VAL A 261 13.34 -10.26 24.62
N SER A 262 12.23 -10.81 25.09
CA SER A 262 10.91 -10.20 24.93
C SER A 262 10.85 -8.81 25.58
N ILE A 263 11.40 -8.63 26.78
CA ILE A 263 11.47 -7.31 27.43
C ILE A 263 12.27 -6.31 26.57
N GLY A 264 13.37 -6.74 25.96
CA GLY A 264 14.15 -5.91 25.03
C GLY A 264 13.31 -5.43 23.84
N VAL A 265 12.58 -6.34 23.18
CA VAL A 265 11.67 -6.02 22.07
C VAL A 265 10.56 -5.06 22.52
N MET A 266 9.97 -5.32 23.69
CA MET A 266 8.94 -4.45 24.29
C MET A 266 9.45 -3.03 24.52
N TRP A 267 10.69 -2.88 24.96
CA TRP A 267 11.32 -1.58 25.19
C TRP A 267 11.60 -0.85 23.88
N THR A 268 12.09 -1.54 22.85
CA THR A 268 12.27 -0.96 21.51
C THR A 268 10.96 -0.40 20.98
N PHE A 269 9.87 -1.17 21.02
CA PHE A 269 8.54 -0.69 20.61
C PHE A 269 8.05 0.48 21.47
N GLY A 270 8.28 0.46 22.77
CA GLY A 270 7.91 1.56 23.66
C GLY A 270 8.68 2.85 23.40
N ILE A 271 9.97 2.77 23.10
CA ILE A 271 10.81 3.92 22.76
C ILE A 271 10.41 4.48 21.39
N MET A 272 10.15 3.62 20.39
CA MET A 272 9.64 4.07 19.08
C MET A 272 8.32 4.83 19.22
N GLY A 273 7.38 4.29 20.01
CA GLY A 273 6.12 4.98 20.31
C GLY A 273 6.30 6.28 21.09
N LEU A 274 7.25 6.34 22.03
CA LEU A 274 7.57 7.56 22.79
C LEU A 274 8.14 8.66 21.89
N LEU A 275 9.02 8.28 20.97
CA LEU A 275 9.66 9.20 20.02
C LEU A 275 8.81 9.51 18.78
N ARG A 276 7.67 8.83 18.62
CA ARG A 276 6.79 8.97 17.44
C ARG A 276 7.48 8.62 16.13
N TYR A 277 8.36 7.65 16.16
CA TYR A 277 8.96 7.11 14.94
C TYR A 277 8.01 6.13 14.27
N GLU A 278 7.82 6.32 12.98
CA GLU A 278 7.02 5.42 12.14
C GLU A 278 7.84 4.18 11.82
N ILE A 279 7.18 3.02 11.85
CA ILE A 279 7.74 1.78 11.35
C ILE A 279 7.61 1.80 9.84
N THR A 280 8.75 1.81 9.16
CA THR A 280 8.84 1.74 7.70
C THR A 280 8.74 0.30 7.21
N VAL A 281 8.58 0.14 5.90
CA VAL A 281 8.64 -1.15 5.20
C VAL A 281 10.06 -1.76 5.22
N LEU A 282 11.08 -0.94 5.42
CA LEU A 282 12.48 -1.34 5.64
C LEU A 282 12.77 -1.68 7.10
#